data_AF-A0A7V2CK39-F1
#
_entry.id   AF-A0A7V2CK39-F1
#
_cell.length_a   1.000
_cell.length_b   1.000
_cell.length_c   1.000
_cell.angle_alpha   90.00
_cell.angle_beta   90.00
_cell.angle_gamma   90.00
#
_symmetry.space_group_name_H-M   'P 1'
#
loop_
_entity.id
_entity.type
_entity.pdbx_description
1 polymer ?
#
loop_
_entity_poly.entity_id
_entity_poly.type
_entity_poly.pdbx_seq_one_letter_code
_entity_poly.pdbx_strand_id
1 'polypeptide(L)'
;MEWQELDRAAGSPRVTPMPPMCPTCGYNLTGAPTAVCPECGDTYSRQQVVREADRRFWEIRFHGPVNRDVTYGLLLIAAGWVVRAADVLLGFVGWSLWPIPTIAVLILGVLGLMLGARVFRLARLPEHARELLPEPPNLTRGILALVSGALLLCSLLLPI
;
A
#
# COMPACT_ATOMS: atom_id res chain seq x y z
N MET A 1 -18.02 -38.20 -7.33
CA MET A 1 -17.99 -37.01 -8.20
C MET A 1 -16.58 -36.46 -8.11
N GLU A 2 -15.84 -36.53 -9.23
CA GLU A 2 -14.40 -36.30 -9.27
C GLU A 2 -14.10 -34.79 -9.33
N TRP A 3 -13.11 -34.33 -8.56
CA TRP A 3 -12.86 -32.89 -8.33
C TRP A 3 -12.70 -32.07 -9.61
N GLN A 4 -12.14 -32.66 -10.67
CA GLN A 4 -11.96 -32.00 -11.96
C GLN A 4 -13.27 -31.68 -12.70
N GLU A 5 -14.35 -32.41 -12.46
CA GLU A 5 -15.63 -32.18 -13.15
C GLU A 5 -16.40 -31.00 -12.56
N LEU A 6 -16.32 -30.80 -11.23
CA LEU A 6 -16.87 -29.63 -10.55
C LEU A 6 -16.16 -28.34 -10.96
N ASP A 7 -14.84 -28.42 -11.23
CA ASP A 7 -14.04 -27.28 -11.70
C ASP A 7 -14.42 -26.83 -13.11
N ARG A 8 -14.84 -27.77 -13.97
CA ARG A 8 -15.37 -27.45 -15.30
C ARG A 8 -16.79 -26.90 -15.23
N ALA A 9 -17.64 -27.45 -14.36
CA ALA A 9 -19.03 -27.00 -14.20
C ALA A 9 -19.15 -25.59 -13.60
N ALA A 10 -18.17 -25.14 -12.82
CA ALA A 10 -18.18 -23.83 -12.17
C ALA A 10 -17.89 -22.63 -13.11
N GLY A 11 -17.66 -22.85 -14.41
CA GLY A 11 -17.55 -21.75 -15.37
C GLY A 11 -16.29 -20.91 -15.16
N SER A 12 -15.15 -21.47 -15.56
CA SER A 12 -13.79 -20.96 -15.40
C SER A 12 -13.31 -20.85 -13.94
N PRO A 13 -12.14 -21.42 -13.61
CA PRO A 13 -11.47 -21.02 -12.39
C PRO A 13 -11.20 -19.52 -12.55
N ARG A 14 -11.82 -18.69 -11.69
CA ARG A 14 -11.20 -17.42 -11.35
C ARG A 14 -9.84 -17.83 -10.80
N VAL A 15 -8.81 -17.75 -11.65
CA VAL A 15 -7.43 -18.00 -11.23
C VAL A 15 -7.10 -16.83 -10.32
N THR A 16 -7.51 -16.93 -9.07
CA THR A 16 -6.93 -16.11 -8.03
C THR A 16 -5.47 -16.56 -7.99
N PRO A 17 -4.50 -15.67 -8.24
CA PRO A 17 -3.08 -16.04 -8.24
C PRO A 17 -2.60 -16.41 -6.83
N MET A 18 -3.48 -16.38 -5.83
CA MET A 18 -3.18 -16.65 -4.45
C MET A 18 -3.54 -18.10 -4.11
N PRO A 19 -2.63 -18.86 -3.47
CA PRO A 19 -2.92 -20.23 -3.07
C PRO A 19 -4.07 -20.24 -2.05
N PRO A 20 -4.97 -21.25 -2.10
CA PRO A 20 -5.99 -21.43 -1.08
C PRO A 20 -5.31 -21.64 0.28
N MET A 21 -5.61 -20.77 1.25
CA MET A 21 -5.09 -20.87 2.62
C MET A 21 -6.21 -21.17 3.60
N CYS A 22 -5.91 -21.95 4.65
CA CYS A 22 -6.82 -22.18 5.74
C CYS A 22 -7.14 -20.85 6.46
N PRO A 23 -8.41 -20.49 6.68
CA PRO A 23 -8.77 -19.23 7.33
C PRO A 23 -8.34 -19.18 8.80
N THR A 24 -8.23 -20.33 9.47
CA THR A 24 -7.87 -20.42 10.89
C THR A 24 -6.37 -20.38 11.12
N CYS A 25 -5.60 -21.25 10.46
CA CYS A 25 -4.17 -21.40 10.70
C CYS A 25 -3.26 -20.87 9.58
N GLY A 26 -3.82 -20.47 8.43
CA GLY A 26 -3.04 -19.97 7.30
C GLY A 26 -2.30 -21.05 6.49
N TYR A 27 -2.47 -22.34 6.80
CA TYR A 27 -1.84 -23.44 6.07
C TYR A 27 -2.26 -23.47 4.59
N ASN A 28 -1.33 -23.83 3.70
CA ASN A 28 -1.58 -23.93 2.27
C ASN A 28 -2.41 -25.20 1.97
N LEU A 29 -3.65 -25.02 1.50
CA LEU A 29 -4.59 -26.09 1.19
C LEU A 29 -4.50 -26.55 -0.28
N THR A 30 -3.47 -26.13 -1.01
CA THR A 30 -3.26 -26.56 -2.40
C THR A 30 -3.11 -28.08 -2.47
N GLY A 31 -4.00 -28.74 -3.21
CA GLY A 31 -4.02 -30.20 -3.35
C GLY A 31 -4.60 -30.97 -2.16
N ALA A 32 -5.22 -30.30 -1.18
CA ALA A 32 -5.87 -30.98 -0.06
C ALA A 32 -7.07 -31.83 -0.55
N PRO A 33 -7.12 -33.14 -0.25
CA PRO A 33 -8.14 -34.05 -0.79
C PRO A 33 -9.50 -33.93 -0.07
N THR A 34 -9.50 -33.38 1.14
CA THR A 34 -10.66 -33.27 2.04
C THR A 34 -10.91 -31.83 2.45
N ALA A 35 -12.16 -31.50 2.81
CA ALA A 35 -12.56 -30.18 3.33
C ALA A 35 -12.18 -29.96 4.81
N VAL A 36 -11.05 -30.54 5.24
CA VAL A 36 -10.54 -30.51 6.61
C VAL A 36 -9.05 -30.14 6.54
N CYS A 37 -8.65 -29.15 7.31
CA CYS A 37 -7.25 -28.71 7.33
C CYS A 37 -6.38 -29.77 8.04
N PRO A 38 -5.26 -30.23 7.44
CA PRO A 38 -4.40 -31.25 8.05
C PRO A 38 -3.65 -30.74 9.30
N GLU A 39 -3.41 -29.43 9.40
CA GLU A 39 -2.67 -28.84 10.52
C GLU A 39 -3.56 -28.57 11.74
N CYS A 40 -4.74 -27.98 11.53
CA CYS A 40 -5.61 -27.54 12.63
C CYS A 40 -6.89 -28.36 12.82
N GLY A 41 -7.21 -29.26 11.89
CA GLY A 41 -8.42 -30.09 11.95
C GLY A 41 -9.73 -29.35 11.66
N ASP A 42 -9.70 -28.04 11.41
CA ASP A 42 -10.90 -27.28 11.10
C ASP A 42 -11.50 -27.67 9.75
N THR A 43 -12.83 -27.77 9.74
CA THR A 43 -13.62 -27.91 8.53
C THR A 43 -13.77 -26.56 7.83
N TYR A 44 -13.56 -26.52 6.52
CA TYR A 44 -13.74 -25.30 5.72
C TYR A 44 -14.60 -25.59 4.49
N SER A 45 -15.38 -24.61 4.05
CA SER A 45 -16.04 -24.70 2.75
C SER A 45 -15.15 -24.11 1.65
N ARG A 46 -15.20 -24.69 0.45
CA ARG A 46 -14.48 -24.16 -0.72
C ARG A 46 -14.84 -22.70 -1.01
N GLN A 47 -16.12 -22.34 -0.84
CA GLN A 47 -16.59 -20.98 -1.03
C GLN A 47 -15.96 -20.01 -0.03
N GLN A 48 -15.77 -20.41 1.24
CA GLN A 48 -15.08 -19.57 2.23
C GLN A 48 -13.62 -19.35 1.85
N VAL A 49 -12.89 -20.41 1.47
CA VAL A 49 -11.48 -20.30 1.09
C VAL A 49 -11.30 -19.41 -0.14
N VAL A 50 -12.15 -19.58 -1.16
CA VAL A 50 -12.12 -18.73 -2.36
C VAL A 50 -12.46 -17.28 -2.03
N ARG A 51 -13.48 -17.02 -1.20
CA ARG A 51 -13.82 -15.65 -0.78
C ARG A 51 -12.70 -14.98 0.01
N GLU A 52 -12.04 -15.72 0.89
CA GLU A 52 -10.93 -15.20 1.70
C GLU A 52 -9.69 -14.94 0.84
N ALA A 53 -9.40 -15.83 -0.12
CA ALA A 53 -8.34 -15.63 -1.11
C ALA A 53 -8.64 -14.41 -2.00
N ASP A 54 -9.88 -14.27 -2.50
CA ASP A 54 -10.33 -13.10 -3.27
C ASP A 54 -10.18 -11.82 -2.44
N ARG A 55 -10.60 -11.82 -1.17
CA ARG A 55 -10.50 -10.66 -0.27
C ARG A 55 -9.04 -10.23 -0.07
N ARG A 56 -8.14 -11.17 0.24
CA ARG A 56 -6.70 -10.88 0.41
C ARG A 56 -6.06 -10.43 -0.89
N PHE A 57 -6.42 -11.05 -2.01
CA PHE A 57 -5.94 -10.64 -3.33
C PHE A 57 -6.38 -9.21 -3.65
N TRP A 58 -7.63 -8.85 -3.39
CA TRP A 58 -8.12 -7.50 -3.56
C TRP A 58 -7.40 -6.51 -2.64
N GLU A 59 -7.16 -6.86 -1.39
CA GLU A 59 -6.41 -6.03 -0.45
C GLU A 59 -5.00 -5.72 -0.98
N ILE A 60 -4.28 -6.74 -1.49
CA ILE A 60 -2.96 -6.55 -2.10
C ILE A 60 -3.05 -5.75 -3.41
N ARG A 61 -4.03 -6.06 -4.27
CA ARG A 61 -4.19 -5.42 -5.58
C ARG A 61 -4.58 -3.94 -5.47
N PHE A 62 -5.44 -3.58 -4.53
CA PHE A 62 -5.77 -2.17 -4.26
C PHE A 62 -4.58 -1.38 -3.71
N HIS A 63 -3.55 -2.07 -3.22
CA HIS A 63 -2.27 -1.46 -2.88
C HIS A 63 -1.27 -1.45 -4.05
N GLY A 64 -1.64 -1.90 -5.25
CA GLY A 64 -0.74 -2.09 -6.39
C GLY A 64 -0.02 -0.85 -6.95
N PRO A 65 -0.62 0.34 -7.07
CA PRO A 65 0.06 1.47 -7.71
C PRO A 65 0.93 2.31 -6.76
N VAL A 66 1.51 1.72 -5.71
CA VAL A 66 2.28 2.47 -4.70
C VAL A 66 3.44 3.27 -5.31
N ASN A 67 4.16 2.71 -6.28
CA ASN A 67 5.24 3.45 -6.95
C ASN A 67 4.73 4.71 -7.66
N ARG A 68 3.53 4.64 -8.24
CA ARG A 68 2.87 5.76 -8.92
C ARG A 68 2.35 6.78 -7.91
N ASP A 69 1.69 6.33 -6.84
CA ASP A 69 1.22 7.18 -5.74
C ASP A 69 2.37 7.97 -5.10
N VAL A 70 3.51 7.31 -4.87
CA VAL A 70 4.71 7.95 -4.30
C VAL A 70 5.32 8.95 -5.27
N THR A 71 5.30 8.66 -6.57
CA THR A 71 5.80 9.59 -7.59
C THR A 71 4.97 10.87 -7.63
N TYR A 72 3.64 10.75 -7.61
CA TYR A 72 2.76 11.91 -7.50
C TYR A 72 2.94 12.64 -6.17
N GLY A 73 3.11 11.90 -5.06
CA GLY A 73 3.45 12.48 -3.77
C GLY A 73 4.72 13.31 -3.79
N LEU A 74 5.79 12.81 -4.42
CA LEU A 74 7.05 13.55 -4.58
C LEU A 74 6.88 14.82 -5.40
N LEU A 75 6.09 14.78 -6.49
CA LEU A 75 5.77 15.97 -7.27
C LEU A 75 5.00 17.01 -6.44
N LEU A 76 4.06 16.57 -5.59
CA LEU A 76 3.33 17.44 -4.68
C LEU A 76 4.23 18.04 -3.59
N ILE A 77 5.18 17.27 -3.04
CA ILE A 77 6.17 17.79 -2.09
C ILE A 77 7.07 18.81 -2.76
N ALA A 78 7.51 18.56 -4.01
CA ALA A 78 8.30 19.52 -4.78
C ALA A 78 7.52 20.82 -5.02
N ALA A 79 6.22 20.75 -5.34
CA ALA A 79 5.36 21.92 -5.41
C ALA A 79 5.27 22.66 -4.06
N GLY A 80 5.19 21.93 -2.94
CA GLY A 80 5.26 22.50 -1.59
C GLY A 80 6.55 23.28 -1.33
N TRP A 81 7.70 22.79 -1.80
CA TRP A 81 8.97 23.53 -1.74
C TRP A 81 8.96 24.80 -2.57
N VAL A 82 8.36 24.77 -3.76
CA VAL A 82 8.22 25.98 -4.61
C VAL A 82 7.34 27.03 -3.92
N VAL A 83 6.21 26.62 -3.34
CA VAL A 83 5.34 27.51 -2.56
C VAL A 83 6.11 28.10 -1.38
N ARG A 84 6.81 27.26 -0.60
CA ARG A 84 7.60 27.72 0.54
C ARG A 84 8.71 28.68 0.14
N ALA A 85 9.42 28.41 -0.96
CA ALA A 85 10.46 29.29 -1.47
C ALA A 85 9.89 30.63 -1.96
N ALA A 86 8.73 30.61 -2.62
CA ALA A 86 8.04 31.83 -3.04
C ALA A 86 7.61 32.69 -1.84
N ASP A 87 7.08 32.08 -0.77
CA ASP A 87 6.71 32.79 0.45
C ASP A 87 7.91 33.51 1.08
N VAL A 88 9.07 32.85 1.13
CA VAL A 88 10.33 33.41 1.64
C VAL A 88 10.84 34.54 0.75
N LEU A 89 10.86 34.33 -0.58
CA LEU A 89 11.37 35.31 -1.54
C LEU A 89 10.53 36.58 -1.61
N LEU A 90 9.20 36.45 -1.51
CA LEU A 90 8.28 37.58 -1.59
C LEU A 90 8.12 38.30 -0.24
N GLY A 91 8.79 37.85 0.81
CA GLY A 91 8.74 38.47 2.14
C GLY A 91 7.37 38.35 2.80
N PHE A 92 6.57 37.35 2.43
CA PHE A 92 5.27 37.09 3.07
C PHE A 92 5.42 36.53 4.48
N VAL A 93 6.63 36.14 4.87
CA VAL A 93 6.96 35.63 6.21
C VAL A 93 6.80 36.76 7.23
N GLY A 94 5.64 36.80 7.88
CA GLY A 94 5.32 37.78 8.92
C GLY A 94 4.00 38.53 8.73
N TRP A 95 3.39 38.47 7.54
CA TRP A 95 2.03 39.00 7.35
C TRP A 95 1.00 37.98 7.84
N SER A 96 0.49 38.22 9.06
CA SER A 96 -0.47 37.42 9.83
C SER A 96 -1.78 37.00 9.10
N LEU A 97 -1.97 37.34 7.83
CA LEU A 97 -3.26 37.21 7.13
C LEU A 97 -3.31 36.07 6.09
N TRP A 98 -2.21 35.36 5.83
CA TRP A 98 -2.18 34.29 4.81
C TRP A 98 -1.82 32.92 5.42
N PRO A 99 -2.73 32.28 6.18
CA PRO A 99 -2.50 30.94 6.71
C PRO A 99 -2.54 29.85 5.61
N ILE A 100 -3.11 30.15 4.45
CA ILE A 100 -3.36 29.20 3.36
C ILE A 100 -2.07 28.51 2.87
N PRO A 101 -1.01 29.23 2.44
CA PRO A 101 0.21 28.57 1.96
C PRO A 101 0.89 27.75 3.06
N THR A 102 0.93 28.25 4.30
CA THR A 102 1.46 27.50 5.45
C THR A 102 0.70 26.19 5.69
N ILE A 103 -0.63 26.24 5.68
CA ILE A 103 -1.48 25.04 5.82
C ILE A 103 -1.25 24.08 4.63
N ALA A 104 -1.15 24.59 3.41
CA ALA A 104 -0.87 23.78 2.23
C ALA A 104 0.48 23.06 2.34
N VAL A 105 1.54 23.76 2.71
CA VAL A 105 2.88 23.19 2.95
C VAL A 105 2.84 22.13 4.05
N LEU A 106 2.10 22.37 5.14
CA LEU A 106 1.91 21.41 6.23
C LEU A 106 1.21 20.13 5.75
N ILE A 107 0.10 20.26 5.02
CA ILE A 107 -0.64 19.12 4.45
C ILE A 107 0.27 18.32 3.52
N LEU A 108 1.00 19.00 2.64
CA LEU A 108 1.93 18.38 1.69
C LEU A 108 3.08 17.64 2.39
N GLY A 109 3.63 18.23 3.45
CA GLY A 109 4.68 17.60 4.27
C GLY A 109 4.18 16.33 4.98
N VAL A 110 3.00 16.38 5.60
CA VAL A 110 2.37 15.21 6.25
C VAL A 110 2.06 14.12 5.24
N LEU A 111 1.52 14.48 4.07
CA LEU A 111 1.23 13.54 2.99
C LEU A 111 2.50 12.83 2.50
N GLY A 112 3.62 13.55 2.39
CA GLY A 112 4.92 12.98 2.08
C GLY A 112 5.40 11.95 3.09
N LEU A 113 5.26 12.24 4.39
CA LEU A 113 5.57 11.29 5.46
C LEU A 113 4.70 10.03 5.40
N MET A 114 3.38 10.20 5.20
CA MET A 114 2.45 9.09 5.12
C MET A 114 2.74 8.17 3.93
N LEU A 115 3.05 8.74 2.76
CA LEU A 115 3.41 7.98 1.56
C LEU A 115 4.75 7.23 1.75
N GLY A 116 5.76 7.90 2.30
CA GLY A 116 7.02 7.25 2.66
C GLY A 116 6.81 6.07 3.60
N ALA A 117 6.06 6.27 4.70
CA ALA A 117 5.74 5.21 5.65
C ALA A 117 4.96 4.05 5.04
N ARG A 118 4.09 4.30 4.05
CA ARG A 118 3.36 3.25 3.31
C ARG A 118 4.31 2.35 2.51
N VAL A 119 5.31 2.93 1.84
CA VAL A 119 6.34 2.15 1.11
C VAL A 119 7.10 1.22 2.06
N PHE A 120 7.50 1.72 3.24
CA PHE A 120 8.20 0.90 4.23
C PHE A 120 7.33 -0.23 4.79
N ARG A 121 6.04 0.01 5.03
CA ARG A 121 5.12 -1.05 5.44
C ARG A 121 5.02 -2.16 4.40
N LEU A 122 4.95 -1.80 3.12
CA LEU A 122 4.91 -2.78 2.03
C LEU A 122 6.25 -3.50 1.83
N ALA A 123 7.37 -2.81 2.05
CA ALA A 123 8.69 -3.43 1.99
C ALA A 123 8.92 -4.47 3.10
N ARG A 124 8.18 -4.38 4.22
CA ARG A 124 8.20 -5.37 5.31
C ARG A 124 7.30 -6.58 5.05
N LEU A 125 6.63 -6.67 3.91
CA LEU A 125 5.83 -7.85 3.56
C LEU A 125 6.72 -9.08 3.39
N PRO A 126 6.25 -10.27 3.83
CA PRO A 126 6.98 -11.52 3.63
C PRO A 126 7.17 -11.83 2.13
N GLU A 127 8.18 -12.62 1.80
CA GLU A 127 8.60 -12.88 0.40
C GLU A 127 7.47 -13.39 -0.48
N HIS A 128 6.69 -14.38 0.01
CA HIS A 128 5.55 -14.93 -0.71
C HIS A 128 4.47 -13.90 -1.06
N ALA A 129 4.34 -12.81 -0.27
CA ALA A 129 3.40 -11.73 -0.55
C ALA A 129 4.00 -10.68 -1.50
N ARG A 130 5.33 -10.53 -1.52
CA ARG A 130 6.04 -9.60 -2.42
C ARG A 130 5.98 -10.06 -3.87
N GLU A 131 6.01 -11.37 -4.13
CA GLU A 131 5.88 -11.94 -5.48
C GLU A 131 4.53 -11.65 -6.15
N LEU A 132 3.50 -11.37 -5.35
CA LEU A 132 2.15 -11.05 -5.84
C LEU A 132 1.98 -9.57 -6.20
N LEU A 133 2.96 -8.72 -5.88
CA LEU A 133 2.90 -7.30 -6.22
C LEU A 133 3.21 -7.11 -7.71
N PRO A 134 2.43 -6.27 -8.42
CA PRO A 134 2.66 -6.02 -9.84
C PRO A 134 4.02 -5.36 -10.10
N GLU A 135 4.50 -4.56 -9.14
CA GLU A 135 5.82 -3.94 -9.16
C GLU A 135 6.44 -4.02 -7.77
N PRO A 136 7.74 -4.34 -7.65
CA PRO A 136 8.42 -4.28 -6.35
C PRO A 136 8.45 -2.83 -5.83
N PRO A 137 8.27 -2.62 -4.52
CA PRO A 137 8.29 -1.29 -3.93
C PRO A 137 9.67 -0.65 -4.06
N ASN A 138 9.75 0.55 -4.66
CA ASN A 138 11.00 1.27 -4.78
C ASN A 138 11.35 2.00 -3.46
N LEU A 139 12.22 1.37 -2.65
CA LEU A 139 12.67 1.90 -1.36
C LEU A 139 13.29 3.29 -1.46
N THR A 140 14.04 3.57 -2.52
CA THR A 140 14.68 4.87 -2.74
C THR A 140 13.64 5.99 -2.84
N ARG A 141 12.53 5.76 -3.56
CA ARG A 141 11.43 6.73 -3.64
C ARG A 141 10.72 6.91 -2.30
N GLY A 142 10.54 5.84 -1.55
CA GLY A 142 9.97 5.88 -0.19
C GLY A 142 10.81 6.70 0.78
N ILE A 143 12.14 6.50 0.78
CA ILE A 143 13.09 7.29 1.58
C ILE A 143 13.05 8.76 1.15
N LEU A 144 13.10 9.03 -0.16
CA LEU A 144 13.07 10.39 -0.69
C LEU A 144 11.80 11.12 -0.26
N ALA A 145 10.63 10.49 -0.34
CA ALA A 145 9.35 11.08 0.08
C ALA A 145 9.32 11.37 1.59
N LEU A 146 9.85 10.45 2.41
CA LEU A 146 9.90 10.61 3.86
C LEU A 146 10.85 11.75 4.26
N VAL A 147 12.07 11.77 3.71
CA VAL A 147 13.06 12.80 4.01
C VAL A 147 12.60 14.17 3.50
N SER A 148 12.12 14.25 2.26
CA SER A 148 11.66 15.53 1.69
C SER A 148 10.42 16.07 2.42
N GLY A 149 9.46 15.21 2.80
CA GLY A 149 8.32 15.60 3.62
C GLY A 149 8.72 16.07 5.02
N ALA A 150 9.65 15.37 5.68
CA ALA A 150 10.19 15.78 6.97
C ALA A 150 10.90 17.14 6.89
N LEU A 151 11.76 17.33 5.90
CA LEU A 151 12.46 18.60 5.69
C LEU A 151 11.50 19.75 5.39
N LEU A 152 10.44 19.49 4.60
CA LEU A 152 9.41 20.48 4.32
C LEU A 152 8.67 20.90 5.60
N LEU A 153 8.34 19.95 6.49
CA LEU A 153 7.74 20.27 7.80
C LEU A 153 8.72 21.00 8.73
N CYS A 154 9.99 20.58 8.78
CA CYS A 154 11.02 21.28 9.55
C CYS A 154 11.22 22.73 9.06
N SER A 155 11.05 23.00 7.77
CA SER A 155 11.15 24.35 7.20
C SER A 155 10.09 25.32 7.75
N LEU A 156 8.97 24.80 8.29
CA LEU A 156 7.94 25.61 8.94
C LEU A 156 8.34 26.03 10.37
N LEU A 157 9.28 25.32 10.99
CA LEU A 157 9.77 25.60 12.34
C LEU A 157 10.94 26.59 12.34
N LEU A 158 11.65 26.73 11.21
CA LEU A 158 12.74 27.66 11.07
C LEU A 158 12.19 29.08 10.83
N PRO A 159 12.52 30.06 11.69
CA PRO A 159 12.25 31.46 11.42
C PRO A 159 13.26 31.92 10.35
N ILE A 160 12.85 31.83 9.09
CA ILE A 160 13.60 32.33 7.92
C ILE A 160 13.05 33.72 7.58
#